data_AF-A0A4R3NIL4-F1
#
_entry.id   AF-A0A4R3NIL4-F1
#
_cell.length_a   1.000
_cell.length_b   1.000
_cell.length_c   1.000
_cell.angle_alpha   90.00
_cell.angle_beta   90.00
_cell.angle_gamma   90.00
#
_symmetry.space_group_name_H-M   'P 1'
#
loop_
_entity.id
_entity.type
_entity.pdbx_description
1 polymer ?
#
loop_
_entity_poly.entity_id
_entity_poly.type
_entity_poly.pdbx_seq_one_letter_code
_entity_poly.pdbx_strand_id
1 'polypeptide(L)'
;MNQVTKKSFIQGAIASAILALSLPAMALKTDTQQPMTINSVKQSLDLEKNITTFTDDVVIKQGSIDIRANKVVVTRPSSDSDKIVIEAFGTPVTFFQLQDDGKPIKGHASKARYEVDQQLVTLTGDAYLEQLDSNIKGDKITYVVPTQKMEAFSDKGKRVTTVLLPAQLQEKGPAAQGSSTSKSK
;
A
#
# COMPACT_ATOMS: atom_id res chain seq x y z
N MET A 1 -10.59 -78.81 -11.01
CA MET A 1 -9.22 -78.65 -10.50
C MET A 1 -9.12 -77.37 -9.68
N ASN A 2 -8.49 -77.48 -8.50
CA ASN A 2 -7.96 -76.49 -7.55
C ASN A 2 -8.93 -75.44 -6.96
N GLN A 3 -9.32 -75.48 -5.66
CA GLN A 3 -8.54 -75.26 -4.40
C GLN A 3 -7.83 -73.88 -4.41
N VAL A 4 -7.83 -72.98 -3.42
CA VAL A 4 -8.20 -72.95 -1.99
C VAL A 4 -8.19 -71.47 -1.54
N THR A 5 -9.16 -71.12 -0.71
CA THR A 5 -9.15 -70.23 0.48
C THR A 5 -7.99 -69.26 0.73
N LYS A 6 -8.31 -68.01 1.11
CA LYS A 6 -7.90 -67.40 2.40
C LYS A 6 -8.71 -66.13 2.74
N LYS A 7 -9.42 -66.19 3.87
CA LYS A 7 -9.92 -65.03 4.63
C LYS A 7 -8.74 -64.44 5.44
N SER A 8 -8.71 -63.12 5.66
CA SER A 8 -8.58 -62.57 7.01
C SER A 8 -8.94 -61.09 7.09
N PHE A 9 -9.59 -60.76 8.20
CA PHE A 9 -9.91 -59.45 8.77
C PHE A 9 -8.64 -58.66 9.15
N ILE A 10 -8.72 -57.33 9.22
CA ILE A 10 -8.63 -56.52 10.47
C ILE A 10 -8.69 -55.01 10.14
N GLN A 11 -9.28 -54.30 11.10
CA GLN A 11 -9.66 -52.91 11.21
C GLN A 11 -8.52 -51.89 11.01
N GLY A 12 -8.88 -50.68 10.59
CA GLY A 12 -8.00 -49.52 10.63
C GLY A 12 -8.76 -48.23 10.32
N ALA A 13 -9.64 -47.81 11.23
CA ALA A 13 -10.17 -46.45 11.22
C ALA A 13 -9.03 -45.49 11.60
N ILE A 14 -8.41 -44.84 10.60
CA ILE A 14 -7.51 -43.72 10.85
C ILE A 14 -8.30 -42.45 10.54
N ALA A 15 -8.93 -41.93 11.60
CA ALA A 15 -9.35 -40.55 11.67
C ALA A 15 -8.11 -39.66 11.53
N SER A 16 -7.80 -39.20 10.30
CA SER A 16 -6.84 -38.12 10.11
C SER A 16 -7.47 -36.84 10.63
N ALA A 17 -7.11 -36.49 11.86
CA ALA A 17 -7.37 -35.21 12.45
C ALA A 17 -6.81 -34.11 11.54
N ILE A 18 -7.71 -33.26 11.03
CA ILE A 18 -7.38 -32.01 10.36
C ILE A 18 -6.69 -31.13 11.40
N LEU A 19 -5.35 -31.09 11.39
CA LEU A 19 -4.62 -29.96 11.99
C LEU A 19 -4.71 -28.80 11.00
N ALA A 20 -5.78 -28.02 11.14
CA ALA A 20 -5.81 -26.66 10.59
C ALA A 20 -4.80 -25.83 11.39
N LEU A 21 -3.55 -25.83 10.94
CA LEU A 21 -2.56 -24.85 11.37
C LEU A 21 -3.07 -23.49 10.90
N SER A 22 -3.76 -22.77 11.77
CA SER A 22 -4.06 -21.35 11.56
C SER A 22 -2.73 -20.59 11.65
N LEU A 23 -2.04 -20.49 10.51
CA LEU A 23 -0.93 -19.55 10.38
C LEU A 23 -1.48 -18.15 10.70
N PRO A 24 -0.76 -17.33 11.49
CA PRO A 24 -1.17 -15.95 11.70
C PRO A 24 -1.08 -15.23 10.35
N ALA A 25 -2.22 -15.07 9.69
CA ALA A 25 -2.35 -14.31 8.46
C ALA A 25 -2.28 -12.81 8.80
N MET A 26 -1.08 -12.32 9.11
CA MET A 26 -0.80 -10.89 9.08
C MET A 26 -0.45 -10.53 7.63
N ALA A 27 -1.48 -10.45 6.78
CA ALA A 27 -1.34 -9.97 5.42
C ALA A 27 -2.33 -8.83 5.18
N LEU A 28 -1.90 -7.62 5.49
CA LEU A 28 -2.43 -6.39 4.89
C LEU A 28 -1.23 -5.44 4.82
N LYS A 29 -0.70 -5.17 3.62
CA LYS A 29 -1.34 -4.39 2.55
C LYS A 29 -1.41 -5.10 1.21
N THR A 30 -2.63 -5.26 0.71
CA THR A 30 -2.93 -5.95 -0.55
C THR A 30 -2.80 -5.05 -1.78
N ASP A 31 -2.88 -3.73 -1.62
CA ASP A 31 -2.82 -2.77 -2.73
C ASP A 31 -1.58 -2.98 -3.59
N THR A 32 -0.39 -3.09 -2.98
CA THR A 32 0.87 -3.26 -3.73
C THR A 32 1.00 -4.62 -4.41
N GLN A 33 0.13 -5.58 -4.07
CA GLN A 33 0.01 -6.88 -4.73
C GLN A 33 -1.07 -6.88 -5.82
N GLN A 34 -1.92 -5.85 -5.89
CA GLN A 34 -2.92 -5.74 -6.94
C GLN A 34 -2.29 -5.30 -8.26
N PRO A 35 -2.89 -5.66 -9.41
CA PRO A 35 -2.52 -5.12 -10.70
C PRO A 35 -2.59 -3.59 -10.70
N MET A 36 -1.59 -2.97 -11.32
CA MET A 36 -1.59 -1.54 -11.58
C MET A 36 -2.14 -1.25 -12.97
N THR A 37 -3.09 -0.32 -13.05
CA THR A 37 -3.66 0.16 -14.32
C THR A 37 -3.40 1.65 -14.47
N ILE A 38 -3.16 2.10 -15.70
CA ILE A 38 -2.97 3.51 -16.04
C ILE A 38 -3.87 3.80 -17.24
N ASN A 39 -4.84 4.69 -17.05
CA ASN A 39 -5.74 5.17 -18.10
C ASN A 39 -5.42 6.63 -18.44
N SER A 40 -5.52 7.00 -19.71
CA SER A 40 -5.24 8.35 -20.21
C SER A 40 -5.83 8.54 -21.59
N VAL A 41 -5.96 9.79 -22.06
CA VAL A 41 -6.37 10.07 -23.44
C VAL A 41 -5.27 9.72 -24.45
N LYS A 42 -3.99 9.95 -24.12
CA LYS A 42 -2.86 9.69 -25.01
C LYS A 42 -1.74 8.92 -24.32
N GLN A 43 -1.10 8.04 -25.08
CA GLN A 43 0.07 7.27 -24.67
C GLN A 43 1.18 7.39 -25.73
N SER A 44 2.42 7.54 -25.27
CA SER A 44 3.63 7.43 -26.10
C SER A 44 4.61 6.45 -25.45
N LEU A 45 5.31 5.66 -26.28
CA LEU A 45 6.29 4.69 -25.85
C LEU A 45 7.63 4.94 -26.55
N ASP A 46 8.67 5.21 -25.78
CA ASP A 46 10.06 5.26 -26.24
C ASP A 46 10.74 3.94 -25.85
N LEU A 47 10.92 3.06 -26.85
CA LEU A 47 11.51 1.73 -26.66
C LEU A 47 13.01 1.79 -26.38
N GLU A 48 13.73 2.76 -26.93
CA GLU A 48 15.17 2.91 -26.71
C GLU A 48 15.47 3.30 -25.27
N LYS A 49 14.65 4.20 -24.70
CA LYS A 49 14.81 4.65 -23.31
C LYS A 49 14.02 3.84 -22.29
N ASN A 50 13.16 2.92 -22.72
CA ASN A 50 12.20 2.21 -21.86
C ASN A 50 11.33 3.17 -21.04
N ILE A 51 10.81 4.21 -21.70
CA ILE A 51 9.95 5.23 -21.11
C ILE A 51 8.56 5.19 -21.74
N THR A 52 7.52 5.07 -20.92
CA THR A 52 6.12 5.26 -21.35
C THR A 52 5.59 6.57 -20.77
N THR A 53 5.00 7.42 -21.61
CA THR A 53 4.39 8.69 -21.20
C THR A 53 2.90 8.65 -21.47
N PHE A 54 2.11 8.99 -20.45
CA PHE A 54 0.66 9.11 -20.49
C PHE A 54 0.30 10.58 -20.29
N THR A 55 -0.62 11.11 -21.09
CA THR A 55 -1.01 12.54 -21.04
C THR A 55 -2.49 12.72 -21.22
N ASP A 56 -3.00 13.81 -20.62
CA ASP A 56 -4.39 14.25 -20.60
C ASP A 56 -5.29 13.27 -19.82
N ASP A 57 -5.84 13.75 -18.69
CA ASP A 57 -6.70 13.00 -17.75
C ASP A 57 -6.15 11.63 -17.37
N VAL A 58 -4.97 11.61 -16.72
CA VAL A 58 -4.30 10.36 -16.35
C VAL A 58 -4.78 9.87 -15.00
N VAL A 59 -5.22 8.61 -14.94
CA VAL A 59 -5.66 7.92 -13.72
C VAL A 59 -4.86 6.64 -13.54
N ILE A 60 -4.11 6.54 -12.45
CA ILE A 60 -3.41 5.33 -12.02
C ILE A 60 -4.24 4.67 -10.91
N LYS A 61 -4.48 3.37 -11.02
CA LYS A 61 -5.10 2.57 -9.95
C LYS A 61 -4.29 1.34 -9.60
N GLN A 62 -4.16 1.06 -8.29
CA GLN A 62 -3.57 -0.17 -7.76
C GLN A 62 -4.28 -0.58 -6.46
N GLY A 63 -5.20 -1.55 -6.54
CA GLY A 63 -6.11 -1.83 -5.42
C GLY A 63 -6.95 -0.61 -5.07
N SER A 64 -6.84 -0.13 -3.83
CA SER A 64 -7.48 1.10 -3.35
C SER A 64 -6.73 2.39 -3.72
N ILE A 65 -5.46 2.28 -4.14
CA ILE A 65 -4.66 3.45 -4.54
C ILE A 65 -5.26 4.06 -5.81
N ASP A 66 -5.55 5.36 -5.80
CA ASP A 66 -6.01 6.16 -6.95
C ASP A 66 -5.15 7.43 -7.03
N ILE A 67 -4.42 7.59 -8.14
CA ILE A 67 -3.59 8.77 -8.41
C ILE A 67 -4.09 9.43 -9.70
N ARG A 68 -4.33 10.74 -9.65
CA ARG A 68 -4.78 11.51 -10.82
C ARG A 68 -3.83 12.63 -11.14
N ALA A 69 -3.57 12.83 -12.43
CA ALA A 69 -2.58 13.79 -12.92
C ALA A 69 -2.88 14.23 -14.36
N ASN A 70 -2.23 15.31 -14.80
CA ASN A 70 -2.27 15.72 -16.20
C ASN A 70 -1.30 14.92 -17.07
N LYS A 71 -0.17 14.49 -16.50
CA LYS A 71 0.86 13.69 -17.18
C LYS A 71 1.46 12.67 -16.21
N VAL A 72 1.74 11.46 -16.71
CA VAL A 72 2.49 10.43 -16.00
C VAL A 72 3.61 9.92 -16.89
N VAL A 73 4.81 9.76 -16.34
CA VAL A 73 5.97 9.16 -17.00
C VAL A 73 6.36 7.91 -16.21
N VAL A 74 6.36 6.76 -16.88
CA VAL A 74 6.83 5.49 -16.33
C VAL A 74 8.17 5.16 -16.94
N THR A 75 9.19 4.98 -16.11
CA THR A 75 10.54 4.60 -16.50
C THR A 75 10.83 3.20 -15.98
N ARG A 76 11.26 2.31 -16.88
CA ARG A 76 11.72 0.95 -16.53
C ARG A 76 13.21 0.84 -16.84
N PRO A 77 14.10 0.97 -15.85
CA PRO A 77 15.54 0.91 -16.10
C PRO A 77 15.95 -0.42 -16.72
N SER A 78 16.72 -0.38 -17.81
CA SER A 78 17.23 -1.61 -18.46
C SER A 78 18.25 -2.34 -17.59
N SER A 79 18.90 -1.63 -16.66
CA SER A 79 19.86 -2.19 -15.71
C SER A 79 19.22 -3.03 -14.61
N ASP A 80 17.94 -2.76 -14.30
CA ASP A 80 17.22 -3.38 -13.18
C ASP A 80 15.71 -3.23 -13.42
N SER A 81 15.09 -4.28 -13.92
CA SER A 81 13.66 -4.28 -14.30
C SER A 81 12.73 -4.04 -13.13
N ASP A 82 13.20 -4.25 -11.90
CA ASP A 82 12.38 -4.15 -10.69
C ASP A 82 12.29 -2.70 -10.21
N LYS A 83 13.25 -1.83 -10.60
CA LYS A 83 13.31 -0.41 -10.24
C LYS A 83 12.39 0.48 -11.07
N ILE A 84 11.14 0.07 -11.22
CA ILE A 84 10.13 0.84 -11.95
C ILE A 84 9.85 2.13 -11.19
N VAL A 85 9.88 3.23 -11.92
CA VAL A 85 9.65 4.58 -11.41
C VAL A 85 8.47 5.19 -12.14
N ILE A 86 7.54 5.77 -11.39
CA ILE A 86 6.37 6.46 -11.93
C ILE A 86 6.37 7.90 -11.44
N GLU A 87 6.41 8.86 -12.36
CA GLU A 87 6.36 10.29 -12.05
C GLU A 87 5.10 10.91 -12.62
N ALA A 88 4.22 11.37 -11.72
CA ALA A 88 2.98 12.05 -12.04
C ALA A 88 3.15 13.56 -11.85
N PHE A 89 2.59 14.34 -12.76
CA PHE A 89 2.66 15.80 -12.78
C PHE A 89 1.27 16.38 -13.05
N GLY A 90 0.90 17.43 -12.31
CA GLY A 90 -0.38 18.07 -12.50
C GLY A 90 -0.58 19.31 -11.64
N THR A 91 -1.75 19.94 -11.81
CA THR A 91 -2.14 21.15 -11.09
C THR A 91 -3.50 20.97 -10.40
N PRO A 92 -3.61 20.15 -9.34
CA PRO A 92 -2.55 19.33 -8.74
C PRO A 92 -2.56 17.88 -9.24
N VAL A 93 -1.54 17.10 -8.83
CA VAL A 93 -1.65 15.65 -8.70
C VAL A 93 -2.43 15.34 -7.43
N THR A 94 -3.38 14.41 -7.49
CA THR A 94 -4.10 13.91 -6.30
C THR A 94 -3.72 12.47 -6.00
N PHE A 95 -3.66 12.12 -4.72
CA PHE A 95 -3.42 10.77 -4.20
C PHE A 95 -4.57 10.37 -3.28
N PHE A 96 -5.02 9.12 -3.38
CA PHE A 96 -5.97 8.51 -2.47
C PHE A 96 -5.54 7.07 -2.16
N GLN A 97 -5.74 6.64 -0.92
CA GLN A 97 -5.66 5.23 -0.51
C GLN A 97 -6.66 4.96 0.62
N LEU A 98 -7.28 3.77 0.64
CA LEU A 98 -8.01 3.26 1.79
C LEU A 98 -7.07 2.39 2.63
N GLN A 99 -6.84 2.76 3.90
CA GLN A 99 -6.03 1.97 4.81
C GLN A 99 -6.78 0.73 5.31
N ASP A 100 -5.99 -0.19 5.85
CA ASP A 100 -6.40 -1.45 6.46
C ASP A 100 -7.47 -1.30 7.57
N ASP A 101 -7.43 -0.19 8.30
CA ASP A 101 -8.39 0.17 9.35
C ASP A 101 -9.64 0.90 8.81
N GLY A 102 -9.76 1.00 7.48
CA GLY A 102 -10.85 1.69 6.79
C GLY A 102 -10.70 3.21 6.73
N LYS A 103 -9.61 3.79 7.25
CA LYS A 103 -9.40 5.24 7.20
C LYS A 103 -8.84 5.66 5.83
N PRO A 104 -9.40 6.68 5.19
CA PRO A 104 -8.87 7.18 3.93
C PRO A 104 -7.67 8.09 4.18
N ILE A 105 -6.62 7.89 3.37
CA ILE A 105 -5.56 8.85 3.17
C ILE A 105 -5.84 9.59 1.87
N LYS A 106 -5.81 10.92 1.89
CA LYS A 106 -5.86 11.74 0.67
C LYS A 106 -4.69 12.70 0.65
N GLY A 107 -4.19 13.03 -0.53
CA GLY A 107 -3.10 13.97 -0.67
C GLY A 107 -3.15 14.71 -1.99
N HIS A 108 -2.42 15.81 -2.05
CA HIS A 108 -2.16 16.52 -3.30
C HIS A 108 -0.78 17.16 -3.28
N ALA A 109 -0.22 17.35 -4.48
CA ALA A 109 1.03 18.05 -4.71
C ALA A 109 1.16 18.44 -6.19
N SER A 110 2.18 19.23 -6.53
CA SER A 110 2.51 19.52 -7.94
C SER A 110 3.07 18.30 -8.68
N LYS A 111 3.79 17.44 -7.95
CA LYS A 111 4.39 16.21 -8.47
C LYS A 111 4.20 15.07 -7.47
N ALA A 112 3.91 13.88 -7.97
CA ALA A 112 4.07 12.64 -7.21
C ALA A 112 5.10 11.74 -7.90
N ARG A 113 5.87 11.01 -7.11
CA ARG A 113 6.83 10.00 -7.56
C ARG A 113 6.56 8.71 -6.80
N TYR A 114 6.43 7.60 -7.51
CA TYR A 114 6.30 6.27 -6.91
C TYR A 114 7.46 5.39 -7.37
N GLU A 115 8.26 4.93 -6.40
CA GLU A 115 9.32 3.94 -6.57
C GLU A 115 8.75 2.58 -6.19
N VAL A 116 8.46 1.74 -7.19
CA VAL A 116 7.63 0.53 -7.04
C VAL A 116 8.33 -0.55 -6.21
N ASP A 117 9.65 -0.71 -6.39
CA ASP A 117 10.49 -1.63 -5.63
C ASP A 117 10.51 -1.29 -4.13
N GLN A 118 10.60 0.00 -3.82
CA GLN A 118 10.61 0.52 -2.45
C GLN A 118 9.21 0.70 -1.86
N GLN A 119 8.18 0.65 -2.71
CA GLN A 119 6.79 0.95 -2.38
C GLN A 119 6.69 2.33 -1.69
N LEU A 120 7.44 3.29 -2.22
CA LEU A 120 7.64 4.63 -1.66
C LEU A 120 6.99 5.68 -2.56
N VAL A 121 5.99 6.37 -2.03
CA VAL A 121 5.36 7.55 -2.65
C VAL A 121 6.03 8.82 -2.11
N THR A 122 6.41 9.72 -3.00
CA THR A 122 6.93 11.06 -2.66
C THR A 122 6.07 12.11 -3.34
N LEU A 123 5.45 12.97 -2.53
CA LEU A 123 4.70 14.15 -2.96
C LEU A 123 5.60 15.38 -2.84
N THR A 124 5.70 16.20 -3.88
CA THR A 124 6.59 17.38 -3.92
C THR A 124 5.92 18.59 -4.53
N GLY A 125 6.15 19.76 -3.93
CA GLY A 125 5.61 21.05 -4.33
C GLY A 125 4.20 21.24 -3.79
N ASP A 126 4.06 22.10 -2.78
CA ASP A 126 2.83 22.29 -2.00
C ASP A 126 2.20 20.96 -1.54
N ALA A 127 3.06 20.09 -0.99
CA ALA A 127 2.67 18.74 -0.61
C ALA A 127 1.74 18.77 0.61
N TYR A 128 0.60 18.12 0.45
CA TYR A 128 -0.45 17.99 1.46
C TYR A 128 -0.87 16.53 1.58
N LEU A 129 -1.08 16.08 2.81
CA LEU A 129 -1.65 14.79 3.14
C LEU A 129 -2.65 14.94 4.28
N GLU A 130 -3.80 14.28 4.16
CA GLU A 130 -4.85 14.23 5.18
C GLU A 130 -5.27 12.78 5.44
N GLN A 131 -5.55 12.50 6.70
CA GLN A 131 -6.19 11.27 7.14
C GLN A 131 -7.31 11.67 8.09
N LEU A 132 -8.55 11.39 7.68
CA LEU A 132 -9.75 11.94 8.34
C LEU A 132 -9.62 13.47 8.44
N ASP A 133 -9.61 14.02 9.66
CA ASP A 133 -9.49 15.47 9.88
C ASP A 133 -8.05 15.95 10.16
N SER A 134 -7.09 15.04 10.41
CA SER A 134 -5.70 15.42 10.66
C SER A 134 -4.96 15.59 9.33
N ASN A 135 -4.02 16.53 9.29
CA ASN A 135 -3.29 16.83 8.07
C ASN A 135 -1.85 17.27 8.28
N ILE A 136 -1.05 17.12 7.23
CA ILE A 136 0.36 17.48 7.14
C ILE A 136 0.56 18.32 5.89
N LYS A 137 1.27 19.45 6.02
CA LYS A 137 1.70 20.32 4.92
C LYS A 137 3.21 20.51 4.93
N GLY A 138 3.84 20.45 3.76
CA GLY A 138 5.26 20.72 3.59
C GLY A 138 5.63 20.90 2.11
N ASP A 139 6.92 21.10 1.84
CA ASP A 139 7.41 21.17 0.46
C ASP A 139 7.57 19.75 -0.14
N LYS A 140 7.79 18.75 0.71
CA LYS A 140 7.88 17.33 0.34
C LYS A 140 7.30 16.43 1.43
N ILE A 141 6.54 15.42 1.05
CA ILE A 141 6.07 14.35 1.95
C ILE A 141 6.40 12.99 1.34
N THR A 142 7.01 12.11 2.11
CA THR A 142 7.26 10.71 1.74
C THR A 142 6.29 9.79 2.48
N TYR A 143 5.89 8.70 1.84
CA TYR A 143 4.98 7.70 2.37
C TYR A 143 5.40 6.31 1.92
N VAL A 144 5.82 5.47 2.88
CA VAL A 144 6.15 4.07 2.64
C VAL A 144 4.87 3.24 2.81
N VAL A 145 4.31 2.77 1.69
CA VAL A 145 3.00 2.12 1.68
C VAL A 145 2.95 0.95 2.66
N PRO A 146 3.85 -0.06 2.65
CA PRO A 146 3.78 -1.24 3.53
C PRO A 146 3.78 -0.97 5.01
N THR A 147 4.46 0.09 5.45
CA THR A 147 4.60 0.41 6.89
C THR A 147 3.67 1.55 7.32
N GLN A 148 2.95 2.17 6.38
CA GLN A 148 2.20 3.40 6.57
C GLN A 148 3.03 4.55 7.16
N LYS A 149 4.36 4.51 6.98
CA LYS A 149 5.26 5.50 7.59
C LYS A 149 5.32 6.75 6.71
N MET A 150 5.05 7.91 7.31
CA MET A 150 5.11 9.22 6.66
C MET A 150 6.26 10.06 7.23
N GLU A 151 6.95 10.80 6.36
CA GLU A 151 7.89 11.85 6.75
C GLU A 151 7.65 13.11 5.91
N ALA A 152 7.71 14.28 6.54
CA ALA A 152 7.47 15.55 5.86
C ALA A 152 8.68 16.47 6.03
N PHE A 153 8.96 17.25 4.99
CA PHE A 153 10.12 18.12 4.89
C PHE A 153 9.71 19.47 4.34
N SER A 154 10.46 20.49 4.75
CA SER A 154 10.33 21.84 4.20
C SER A 154 11.69 22.35 3.73
N ASP A 155 11.66 23.19 2.70
CA ASP A 155 12.84 23.87 2.20
C ASP A 155 13.39 24.86 3.23
N LYS A 156 14.62 25.32 3.01
CA LYS A 156 15.30 26.23 3.92
C LYS A 156 14.47 27.49 4.17
N GLY A 157 14.19 27.77 5.44
CA GLY A 157 13.41 28.94 5.87
C GLY A 157 11.89 28.73 5.89
N LYS A 158 11.39 27.57 5.45
CA LYS A 158 9.99 27.16 5.60
C LYS A 158 9.82 26.18 6.76
N ARG A 159 8.57 25.78 7.04
CA ARG A 159 8.23 24.82 8.11
C ARG A 159 7.23 23.80 7.61
N VAL A 160 7.37 22.57 8.10
CA VAL A 160 6.28 21.58 8.07
C VAL A 160 5.22 22.00 9.09
N THR A 161 3.95 21.87 8.70
CA THR A 161 2.81 22.07 9.59
C THR A 161 2.03 20.78 9.70
N THR A 162 1.78 20.32 10.93
CA THR A 162 0.92 19.17 11.21
C THR A 162 -0.22 19.63 12.12
N VAL A 163 -1.45 19.31 11.75
CA VAL A 163 -2.64 19.53 12.57
C VAL A 163 -3.16 18.18 13.01
N LEU A 164 -3.21 17.97 14.33
CA LEU A 164 -3.75 16.76 14.95
C LEU A 164 -5.07 17.11 15.64
N LEU A 165 -6.13 16.40 15.32
CA LEU A 165 -7.40 16.62 16.03
C LEU A 165 -7.40 15.93 17.39
N PRO A 166 -7.88 16.60 18.47
CA PRO A 166 -7.92 16.04 19.81
C PRO A 166 -8.66 14.69 19.92
N ALA A 167 -9.73 14.48 19.14
CA ALA A 167 -10.48 13.23 19.15
C ALA A 167 -9.65 12.04 18.65
N GLN A 168 -8.71 12.28 17.72
CA GLN A 168 -7.86 11.24 17.15
C GLN A 168 -6.66 10.90 18.06
N LEU A 169 -6.27 11.82 18.95
CA LEU A 169 -5.30 11.54 20.02
C LEU A 169 -5.86 10.57 21.08
N GLN A 170 -7.19 10.44 21.14
CA GLN A 170 -7.88 9.58 22.12
C GLN A 170 -8.20 8.19 21.58
N GLU A 171 -8.03 7.95 20.26
CA GLU A 171 -8.06 6.60 19.70
C GLU A 171 -6.80 5.84 20.11
N LYS A 172 -6.89 5.27 21.31
CA LYS A 172 -5.90 4.43 21.98
C LYS A 172 -5.40 3.32 21.03
N GLY A 173 -4.07 3.22 20.88
CA GLY A 173 -3.41 2.06 20.28
C GLY A 173 -3.80 0.73 20.96
N PRO A 174 -3.42 -0.42 20.38
CA PRO A 174 -3.95 -1.73 20.75
C PRO A 174 -3.90 -1.92 22.25
N ALA A 175 -5.06 -2.24 22.81
CA ALA A 175 -5.26 -2.44 24.23
C ALA A 175 -4.13 -3.31 24.79
N ALA A 176 -3.26 -2.70 25.60
CA ALA A 176 -2.47 -3.42 26.57
C ALA A 176 -3.47 -4.21 27.42
N GLN A 177 -3.57 -5.51 27.14
CA GLN A 177 -4.31 -6.48 27.94
C GLN A 177 -3.66 -6.49 29.33
N GLY A 178 -4.17 -5.65 30.21
CA GLY A 178 -4.03 -5.84 31.65
C GLY A 178 -4.90 -7.02 32.04
N SER A 179 -4.33 -8.22 32.09
CA SER A 179 -4.89 -9.31 32.87
C SER A 179 -4.63 -9.01 34.35
N SER A 180 -5.53 -8.27 34.96
CA SER A 180 -5.62 -8.16 36.41
C SER A 180 -5.95 -9.54 36.99
N THR A 181 -4.93 -10.14 37.63
CA THR A 181 -5.02 -10.91 38.87
C THR A 181 -6.42 -11.32 39.34
N SER A 182 -6.73 -12.62 39.23
CA SER A 182 -7.64 -13.30 40.15
C SER A 182 -6.81 -14.12 41.13
N LYS A 183 -6.60 -13.58 42.34
CA LYS A 183 -6.28 -14.39 43.52
C LYS A 183 -7.50 -15.28 43.79
N SER A 184 -7.31 -16.60 43.92
CA SER A 184 -8.17 -17.40 44.80
C SER A 184 -7.30 -18.19 45.75
N LYS A 185 -7.78 -18.14 46.98
CA LYS A 185 -7.32 -18.77 48.21
C LYS A 185 -7.54 -20.28 48.16
#